data_AF-A0A7Y3EGJ7-F1
#
_entry.id   AF-A0A7Y3EGJ7-F1
#
_cell.length_a   1.000
_cell.length_b   1.000
_cell.length_c   1.000
_cell.angle_alpha   90.00
_cell.angle_beta   90.00
_cell.angle_gamma   90.00
#
_symmetry.space_group_name_H-M   'P 1'
#
loop_
_entity.id
_entity.type
_entity.pdbx_description
1 polymer ?
#
loop_
_entity_poly.entity_id
_entity_poly.type
_entity_poly.pdbx_seq_one_letter_code
_entity_poly.pdbx_strand_id
1 'polypeptide(L)'
;TSGVDCDGDGVLDGTEVANGTDPFDPCDYNVADVTEPITAGVDCDQDGVLDATEVGSGTDPFDPCSYNVADITEPITSGVDCDEDGVLDSTEVLDGTDPFDPCSYDPNSITEPVTTTADCTASLEITKVADTFGTDVGDFIAYTIYVENTGNVTLTDITLIDTFMDINGNPLTLSTGPSFDSADLGSPEGTLLAGEVATYSASFQITEEAVIQGGVSNSVFGLGVAPNFDVIEDVSDDGDDFDGNTEDDPTITDLGCLLVFNEFSPNGDGVNDYLVINCIQNYPDNKLEIYNRWGNIVYEKRGYFNEFNGISNGRSVLNLDEQLPVGTYYYVLDLGDGNEPKVGWIYINR
;
A
#
# COMPACT_ATOMS: atom_id res chain seq x y z
N THR A 1 -68.90 -3.49 9.33
CA THR A 1 -67.44 -3.40 9.50
C THR A 1 -67.16 -2.02 10.01
N SER A 2 -66.57 -1.93 11.21
CA SER A 2 -66.00 -0.68 11.71
C SER A 2 -64.94 -0.26 10.69
N GLY A 3 -64.99 0.97 10.20
CA GLY A 3 -63.90 1.55 9.40
C GLY A 3 -62.95 2.34 10.28
N VAL A 4 -62.74 1.82 11.50
CA VAL A 4 -61.90 2.39 12.54
C VAL A 4 -60.78 1.40 12.76
N ASP A 5 -59.62 1.96 13.06
CA ASP A 5 -58.41 1.32 13.56
C ASP A 5 -58.23 1.95 14.96
N CYS A 6 -58.37 1.14 16.01
CA CYS A 6 -58.48 1.62 17.39
C CYS A 6 -57.14 1.72 18.12
N ASP A 7 -56.15 0.91 17.76
CA ASP A 7 -54.81 0.87 18.35
C ASP A 7 -53.74 1.51 17.46
N GLY A 8 -54.04 1.75 16.18
CA GLY A 8 -53.20 2.46 15.24
C GLY A 8 -52.19 1.57 14.54
N ASP A 9 -52.42 0.27 14.43
CA ASP A 9 -51.59 -0.72 13.74
C ASP A 9 -51.76 -0.71 12.21
N GLY A 10 -52.63 0.15 11.68
CA GLY A 10 -52.92 0.26 10.24
C GLY A 10 -53.85 -0.84 9.70
N VAL A 11 -54.36 -1.73 10.54
CA VAL A 11 -55.38 -2.73 10.26
C VAL A 11 -56.71 -2.25 10.86
N LEU A 12 -57.83 -2.48 10.15
CA LEU A 12 -59.14 -2.08 10.65
C LEU A 12 -59.68 -3.10 11.65
N ASP A 13 -60.35 -2.67 12.73
CA ASP A 13 -60.91 -3.56 13.78
C ASP A 13 -61.74 -4.72 13.20
N GLY A 14 -62.43 -4.44 12.09
CA GLY A 14 -63.29 -5.41 11.42
C GLY A 14 -62.53 -6.52 10.69
N THR A 15 -61.31 -6.23 10.22
CA THR A 15 -60.38 -7.17 9.58
C THR A 15 -59.69 -8.02 10.64
N GLU A 16 -59.22 -7.41 11.71
CA GLU A 16 -58.58 -8.10 12.83
C GLU A 16 -59.50 -9.12 13.50
N VAL A 17 -60.75 -8.72 13.82
CA VAL A 17 -61.76 -9.66 14.33
C VAL A 17 -62.03 -10.81 13.37
N ALA A 18 -61.91 -10.59 12.06
CA ALA A 18 -62.13 -11.64 11.06
C ALA A 18 -60.94 -12.62 10.98
N ASN A 19 -59.72 -12.11 11.19
CA ASN A 19 -58.48 -12.87 11.04
C ASN A 19 -57.92 -13.39 12.38
N GLY A 20 -58.49 -12.96 13.51
CA GLY A 20 -58.23 -13.50 14.84
C GLY A 20 -57.22 -12.72 15.68
N THR A 21 -56.87 -11.50 15.30
CA THR A 21 -55.98 -10.58 16.03
C THR A 21 -56.79 -9.61 16.92
N ASP A 22 -56.17 -8.93 17.88
CA ASP A 22 -56.82 -8.07 18.89
C ASP A 22 -56.86 -6.57 18.51
N PRO A 23 -58.05 -5.98 18.22
CA PRO A 23 -58.21 -4.58 17.80
C PRO A 23 -57.82 -3.48 18.80
N PHE A 24 -57.17 -3.84 19.90
CA PHE A 24 -56.71 -2.91 20.92
C PHE A 24 -55.26 -3.16 21.33
N ASP A 25 -54.58 -4.09 20.66
CA ASP A 25 -53.18 -4.41 20.87
C ASP A 25 -52.41 -4.11 19.59
N PRO A 26 -51.66 -2.99 19.54
CA PRO A 26 -50.96 -2.57 18.33
C PRO A 26 -49.84 -3.53 17.91
N CYS A 27 -49.54 -4.56 18.71
CA CYS A 27 -48.60 -5.63 18.39
C CYS A 27 -49.27 -6.99 18.09
N ASP A 28 -50.60 -7.03 17.95
CA ASP A 28 -51.33 -8.21 17.50
C ASP A 28 -52.01 -7.89 16.17
N TYR A 29 -51.26 -8.00 15.07
CA TYR A 29 -51.78 -7.78 13.72
C TYR A 29 -51.05 -8.62 12.67
N ASN A 30 -51.63 -8.73 11.47
CA ASN A 30 -50.93 -9.32 10.33
C ASN A 30 -50.44 -8.22 9.41
N VAL A 31 -49.13 -8.15 9.17
CA VAL A 31 -48.49 -7.16 8.27
C VAL A 31 -49.15 -7.12 6.88
N ALA A 32 -49.60 -8.28 6.36
CA ALA A 32 -50.26 -8.38 5.06
C ALA A 32 -51.66 -7.72 4.99
N ASP A 33 -52.28 -7.44 6.13
CA ASP A 33 -53.61 -6.83 6.25
C ASP A 33 -53.54 -5.30 6.48
N VAL A 34 -52.35 -4.73 6.59
CA VAL A 34 -52.13 -3.28 6.76
C VAL A 34 -52.66 -2.55 5.52
N THR A 35 -53.64 -1.67 5.72
CA THR A 35 -54.30 -0.89 4.66
C THR A 35 -54.37 0.60 4.96
N GLU A 36 -54.18 0.99 6.22
CA GLU A 36 -54.08 2.36 6.69
C GLU A 36 -52.66 2.66 7.20
N PRO A 37 -52.27 3.92 7.38
CA PRO A 37 -50.98 4.26 7.97
C PRO A 37 -50.88 3.82 9.44
N ILE A 38 -49.78 3.17 9.80
CA ILE A 38 -49.45 2.83 11.20
C ILE A 38 -49.18 4.13 11.97
N THR A 39 -49.85 4.32 13.11
CA THR A 39 -49.76 5.51 13.98
C THR A 39 -49.48 5.19 15.45
N ALA A 40 -49.47 3.92 15.85
CA ALA A 40 -49.25 3.46 17.22
C ALA A 40 -47.88 3.89 17.79
N GLY A 41 -46.86 4.03 16.94
CA GLY A 41 -45.50 4.41 17.36
C GLY A 41 -44.88 3.40 18.33
N VAL A 42 -45.15 2.11 18.07
CA VAL A 42 -44.62 0.97 18.83
C VAL A 42 -43.48 0.32 18.05
N ASP A 43 -42.71 -0.46 18.78
CA ASP A 43 -41.65 -1.36 18.33
C ASP A 43 -42.00 -2.71 19.00
N CYS A 44 -42.60 -3.61 18.22
CA CYS A 44 -43.25 -4.81 18.75
C CYS A 44 -42.29 -5.95 19.05
N ASP A 45 -41.17 -6.07 18.33
CA ASP A 45 -40.14 -7.09 18.56
C ASP A 45 -38.91 -6.58 19.33
N GLN A 46 -38.85 -5.27 19.61
CA GLN A 46 -37.86 -4.58 20.42
C GLN A 46 -36.47 -4.55 19.78
N ASP A 47 -36.39 -4.50 18.45
CA ASP A 47 -35.14 -4.33 17.72
C ASP A 47 -34.69 -2.86 17.58
N GLY A 48 -35.47 -1.92 18.12
CA GLY A 48 -35.18 -0.49 18.10
C GLY A 48 -35.72 0.25 16.87
N VAL A 49 -36.38 -0.44 15.95
CA VAL A 49 -37.10 0.13 14.81
C VAL A 49 -38.60 0.10 15.09
N LEU A 50 -39.31 1.16 14.70
CA LEU A 50 -40.76 1.21 14.86
C LEU A 50 -41.44 0.45 13.72
N ASP A 51 -42.52 -0.28 14.01
CA ASP A 51 -43.34 -1.02 13.04
C ASP A 51 -43.68 -0.23 11.77
N ALA A 52 -44.02 1.06 11.94
CA ALA A 52 -44.35 1.95 10.83
C ALA A 52 -43.19 2.15 9.84
N THR A 53 -41.96 2.15 10.37
CA THR A 53 -40.72 2.28 9.61
C THR A 53 -40.40 0.97 8.90
N GLU A 54 -40.51 -0.15 9.60
CA GLU A 54 -40.25 -1.49 9.07
C GLU A 54 -41.19 -1.89 7.95
N VAL A 55 -42.50 -1.68 8.12
CA VAL A 55 -43.47 -1.88 7.03
C VAL A 55 -43.16 -0.97 5.84
N GLY A 56 -42.62 0.22 6.10
CA GLY A 56 -42.18 1.17 5.09
C GLY A 56 -40.89 0.75 4.36
N SER A 57 -39.95 0.11 5.05
CA SER A 57 -38.66 -0.36 4.53
C SER A 57 -38.72 -1.78 3.98
N GLY A 58 -39.77 -2.54 4.31
CA GLY A 58 -40.00 -3.92 3.90
C GLY A 58 -39.40 -4.97 4.83
N THR A 59 -39.10 -4.62 6.08
CA THR A 59 -38.68 -5.55 7.14
C THR A 59 -39.90 -6.01 7.98
N ASP A 60 -39.71 -6.97 8.89
CA ASP A 60 -40.81 -7.65 9.61
C ASP A 60 -40.92 -7.18 11.08
N PRO A 61 -41.98 -6.43 11.46
CA PRO A 61 -42.17 -5.87 12.82
C PRO A 61 -42.28 -6.85 13.98
N PHE A 62 -42.17 -8.13 13.69
CA PHE A 62 -42.30 -9.23 14.65
C PHE A 62 -41.11 -10.17 14.65
N ASP A 63 -40.07 -9.87 13.87
CA ASP A 63 -38.84 -10.63 13.80
C ASP A 63 -37.67 -9.70 14.18
N PRO A 64 -37.13 -9.81 15.41
CA PRO A 64 -36.11 -8.89 15.90
C PRO A 64 -34.77 -9.02 15.16
N CYS A 65 -34.65 -9.93 14.19
CA CYS A 65 -33.53 -10.03 13.26
C CYS A 65 -33.88 -9.52 11.86
N SER A 66 -34.98 -8.77 11.72
CA SER A 66 -35.47 -8.19 10.48
C SER A 66 -35.56 -6.68 10.62
N TYR A 67 -34.42 -6.01 10.58
CA TYR A 67 -34.38 -4.55 10.55
C TYR A 67 -33.19 -4.02 9.75
N ASN A 68 -33.22 -2.71 9.45
CA ASN A 68 -32.03 -2.01 8.98
C ASN A 68 -31.41 -1.24 10.15
N VAL A 69 -30.12 -1.47 10.41
CA VAL A 69 -29.38 -0.75 11.47
C VAL A 69 -29.51 0.79 11.35
N ALA A 70 -29.59 1.31 10.13
CA ALA A 70 -29.73 2.74 9.87
C ALA A 70 -31.10 3.33 10.27
N ASP A 71 -32.12 2.48 10.47
CA ASP A 71 -33.49 2.88 10.81
C ASP A 71 -33.76 2.84 12.33
N ILE A 72 -32.79 2.38 13.14
CA ILE A 72 -32.88 2.34 14.60
C ILE A 72 -33.10 3.76 15.14
N THR A 73 -34.16 3.92 15.92
CA THR A 73 -34.50 5.18 16.59
C THR A 73 -34.80 5.01 18.08
N GLU A 74 -35.10 3.78 18.51
CA GLU A 74 -35.33 3.40 19.89
C GLU A 74 -34.21 2.46 20.40
N PRO A 75 -34.06 2.27 21.72
CA PRO A 75 -33.10 1.31 22.26
C PRO A 75 -33.51 -0.13 21.95
N ILE A 76 -32.57 -0.93 21.45
CA ILE A 76 -32.74 -2.38 21.26
C ILE A 76 -32.90 -3.07 22.62
N THR A 77 -33.99 -3.80 22.83
CA THR A 77 -34.24 -4.60 24.06
C THR A 77 -34.68 -6.04 23.81
N SER A 78 -34.71 -6.50 22.55
CA SER A 78 -35.02 -7.87 22.13
C SER A 78 -34.12 -8.93 22.80
N GLY A 79 -32.85 -8.60 23.05
CA GLY A 79 -31.87 -9.49 23.69
C GLY A 79 -31.50 -10.68 22.82
N VAL A 80 -31.55 -10.50 21.50
CA VAL A 80 -31.13 -11.48 20.50
C VAL A 80 -29.68 -11.24 20.05
N ASP A 81 -29.12 -12.28 19.45
CA ASP A 81 -27.84 -12.35 18.74
C ASP A 81 -28.21 -12.94 17.38
N CYS A 82 -28.30 -12.09 16.36
CA CYS A 82 -28.89 -12.45 15.07
C CYS A 82 -27.96 -13.20 14.12
N ASP A 83 -26.65 -13.03 14.26
CA ASP A 83 -25.64 -13.70 13.43
C ASP A 83 -24.90 -14.85 14.13
N GLU A 84 -25.22 -15.07 15.40
CA GLU A 84 -24.76 -16.14 16.27
C GLU A 84 -23.26 -16.10 16.59
N ASP A 85 -22.68 -14.91 16.62
CA ASP A 85 -21.26 -14.71 16.95
C ASP A 85 -20.98 -14.59 18.46
N GLY A 86 -22.04 -14.58 19.28
CA GLY A 86 -21.99 -14.53 20.74
C GLY A 86 -22.05 -13.12 21.34
N VAL A 87 -22.20 -12.07 20.51
CA VAL A 87 -22.50 -10.70 20.93
C VAL A 87 -23.98 -10.41 20.65
N LEU A 88 -24.62 -9.66 21.55
CA LEU A 88 -26.02 -9.26 21.33
C LEU A 88 -26.06 -8.06 20.38
N ASP A 89 -27.05 -7.99 19.50
CA ASP A 89 -27.28 -6.87 18.57
C ASP A 89 -27.20 -5.49 19.26
N SER A 90 -27.82 -5.40 20.43
CA SER A 90 -27.81 -4.17 21.24
C SER A 90 -26.41 -3.72 21.67
N THR A 91 -25.47 -4.65 21.80
CA THR A 91 -24.06 -4.39 22.16
C THR A 91 -23.25 -4.06 20.92
N GLU A 92 -23.48 -4.76 19.81
CA GLU A 92 -22.81 -4.50 18.54
C GLU A 92 -23.11 -3.10 18.00
N VAL A 93 -24.37 -2.68 18.03
CA VAL A 93 -24.76 -1.32 17.64
C VAL A 93 -24.09 -0.25 18.53
N LEU A 94 -23.82 -0.57 19.80
CA LEU A 94 -23.09 0.33 20.70
C LEU A 94 -21.58 0.36 20.41
N ASP A 95 -21.01 -0.79 20.07
CA ASP A 95 -19.59 -0.94 19.73
C ASP A 95 -19.28 -0.48 18.30
N GLY A 96 -20.31 -0.30 17.47
CA GLY A 96 -20.20 0.11 16.07
C GLY A 96 -19.91 -1.05 15.11
N THR A 97 -20.27 -2.27 15.51
CA THR A 97 -20.19 -3.47 14.68
C THR A 97 -21.55 -3.82 14.07
N ASP A 98 -21.65 -4.90 13.28
CA ASP A 98 -22.81 -5.16 12.42
C ASP A 98 -23.54 -6.41 12.92
N PRO A 99 -24.75 -6.28 13.49
CA PRO A 99 -25.53 -7.39 14.07
C PRO A 99 -25.89 -8.54 13.13
N PHE A 100 -25.59 -8.40 11.85
CA PHE A 100 -25.90 -9.37 10.82
C PHE A 100 -24.66 -9.92 10.11
N ASP A 101 -23.45 -9.52 10.52
CA ASP A 101 -22.18 -10.01 9.98
C ASP A 101 -21.32 -10.66 11.08
N PRO A 102 -21.24 -12.00 11.12
CA PRO A 102 -20.54 -12.73 12.18
C PRO A 102 -19.02 -12.54 12.17
N CYS A 103 -18.48 -11.76 11.22
CA CYS A 103 -17.09 -11.32 11.19
C CYS A 103 -16.88 -9.92 11.78
N SER A 104 -17.94 -9.26 12.23
CA SER A 104 -17.97 -7.88 12.68
C SER A 104 -18.46 -7.79 14.12
N TYR A 105 -17.56 -7.96 15.09
CA TYR A 105 -17.87 -7.91 16.53
C TYR A 105 -16.68 -7.52 17.39
N ASP A 106 -16.89 -6.94 18.58
CA ASP A 106 -15.81 -6.81 19.57
C ASP A 106 -15.60 -8.15 20.30
N PRO A 107 -14.42 -8.80 20.19
CA PRO A 107 -14.14 -10.04 20.90
C PRO A 107 -14.23 -9.92 22.44
N ASN A 108 -14.15 -8.71 22.99
CA ASN A 108 -14.29 -8.43 24.42
C ASN A 108 -15.76 -8.32 24.87
N SER A 109 -16.70 -8.22 23.93
CA SER A 109 -18.14 -8.06 24.18
C SER A 109 -18.93 -9.37 24.13
N ILE A 110 -18.27 -10.49 23.82
CA ILE A 110 -18.88 -11.83 23.80
C ILE A 110 -19.46 -12.17 25.19
N THR A 111 -20.76 -12.44 25.23
CA THR A 111 -21.47 -12.84 26.46
C THR A 111 -22.29 -14.12 26.29
N GLU A 112 -22.62 -14.49 25.06
CA GLU A 112 -23.36 -15.69 24.69
C GLU A 112 -22.44 -16.72 24.01
N PRO A 113 -22.86 -18.00 23.88
CA PRO A 113 -22.05 -18.99 23.18
C PRO A 113 -22.09 -18.75 21.67
N VAL A 114 -20.91 -18.55 21.08
CA VAL A 114 -20.70 -18.52 19.63
C VAL A 114 -21.18 -19.82 18.98
N THR A 115 -22.16 -19.77 18.08
CA THR A 115 -22.66 -20.95 17.32
C THR A 115 -22.48 -20.85 15.81
N THR A 116 -22.11 -19.68 15.30
CA THR A 116 -21.72 -19.49 13.90
C THR A 116 -20.50 -20.33 13.49
N THR A 117 -20.36 -20.54 12.17
CA THR A 117 -19.20 -21.23 11.56
C THR A 117 -18.52 -20.36 10.51
N ALA A 118 -18.72 -19.05 10.58
CA ALA A 118 -18.09 -18.08 9.70
C ALA A 118 -16.57 -18.24 9.71
N ASP A 119 -15.97 -18.15 8.52
CA ASP A 119 -14.52 -18.15 8.33
C ASP A 119 -14.13 -16.71 8.05
N CYS A 120 -13.57 -16.02 9.03
CA CYS A 120 -13.20 -14.61 8.96
C CYS A 120 -11.67 -14.52 8.93
N THR A 121 -11.13 -14.18 7.76
CA THR A 121 -9.69 -14.02 7.57
C THR A 121 -9.42 -12.59 7.12
N ALA A 122 -8.75 -11.83 7.98
CA ALA A 122 -8.18 -10.54 7.65
C ALA A 122 -6.71 -10.74 7.24
N SER A 123 -6.32 -10.21 6.08
CA SER A 123 -4.95 -10.32 5.58
C SER A 123 -4.68 -9.19 4.60
N LEU A 124 -3.45 -8.68 4.61
CA LEU A 124 -3.00 -7.56 3.81
C LEU A 124 -1.70 -7.96 3.13
N GLU A 125 -1.54 -7.56 1.87
CA GLU A 125 -0.34 -7.77 1.08
C GLU A 125 0.02 -6.45 0.38
N ILE A 126 1.28 -6.06 0.42
CA ILE A 126 1.77 -4.80 -0.15
C ILE A 126 2.93 -5.11 -1.07
N THR A 127 2.81 -4.67 -2.33
CA THR A 127 3.91 -4.73 -3.29
C THR A 127 4.32 -3.33 -3.70
N LYS A 128 5.62 -3.05 -3.69
CA LYS A 128 6.17 -1.77 -4.12
C LYS A 128 7.19 -1.95 -5.23
N VAL A 129 6.86 -1.42 -6.39
CA VAL A 129 7.74 -1.46 -7.56
C VAL A 129 8.28 -0.08 -7.89
N ALA A 130 9.50 -0.03 -8.43
CA ALA A 130 10.15 1.18 -8.91
C ALA A 130 10.22 1.20 -10.44
N ASP A 131 9.76 2.30 -11.03
CA ASP A 131 9.95 2.65 -12.43
C ASP A 131 10.97 3.78 -12.54
N THR A 132 12.09 3.51 -13.23
CA THR A 132 13.14 4.51 -13.46
C THR A 132 13.02 5.13 -14.85
N PHE A 133 12.80 6.45 -14.91
CA PHE A 133 12.81 7.21 -16.16
C PHE A 133 14.16 7.88 -16.40
N GLY A 134 15.24 7.09 -16.24
CA GLY A 134 16.62 7.57 -16.19
C GLY A 134 17.25 7.37 -14.81
N THR A 135 18.58 7.42 -14.76
CA THR A 135 19.37 7.18 -13.55
C THR A 135 20.34 8.33 -13.25
N ASP A 136 20.23 9.44 -13.97
CA ASP A 136 21.10 10.60 -13.81
C ASP A 136 20.53 11.55 -12.75
N VAL A 137 21.39 12.41 -12.20
CA VAL A 137 20.99 13.41 -11.21
C VAL A 137 19.93 14.35 -11.81
N GLY A 138 18.81 14.49 -11.10
CA GLY A 138 17.67 15.29 -11.53
C GLY A 138 16.54 14.51 -12.21
N ASP A 139 16.79 13.26 -12.62
CA ASP A 139 15.76 12.33 -13.08
C ASP A 139 14.87 11.88 -11.89
N PHE A 140 13.79 11.15 -12.19
CA PHE A 140 12.84 10.67 -11.19
C PHE A 140 12.76 9.15 -11.18
N ILE A 141 12.72 8.62 -9.96
CA ILE A 141 12.25 7.26 -9.66
C ILE A 141 10.78 7.40 -9.27
N ALA A 142 9.90 6.77 -10.03
CA ALA A 142 8.48 6.65 -9.69
C ALA A 142 8.27 5.33 -8.95
N TYR A 143 7.49 5.35 -7.88
CA TYR A 143 7.10 4.15 -7.16
C TYR A 143 5.60 3.94 -7.31
N THR A 144 5.21 2.70 -7.61
CA THR A 144 3.82 2.25 -7.55
C THR A 144 3.71 1.24 -6.42
N ILE A 145 2.78 1.51 -5.51
CA ILE A 145 2.50 0.66 -4.35
C ILE A 145 1.12 0.06 -4.55
N TYR A 146 1.04 -1.26 -4.56
CA TYR A 146 -0.20 -2.03 -4.58
C TYR A 146 -0.47 -2.51 -3.16
N VAL A 147 -1.68 -2.28 -2.68
CA VAL A 147 -2.15 -2.71 -1.36
C VAL A 147 -3.36 -3.61 -1.60
N GLU A 148 -3.22 -4.90 -1.38
CA GLU A 148 -4.23 -5.93 -1.63
C GLU A 148 -4.79 -6.47 -0.31
N ASN A 149 -6.12 -6.57 -0.23
CA ASN A 149 -6.77 -7.34 0.82
C ASN A 149 -6.87 -8.80 0.37
N THR A 150 -5.94 -9.63 0.83
CA THR A 150 -5.91 -11.08 0.54
C THR A 150 -6.86 -11.88 1.43
N GLY A 151 -7.50 -11.21 2.39
CA GLY A 151 -8.54 -11.74 3.25
C GLY A 151 -9.93 -11.79 2.60
N ASN A 152 -10.92 -12.12 3.42
CA ASN A 152 -12.32 -12.21 3.01
C ASN A 152 -13.27 -11.26 3.78
N VAL A 153 -12.72 -10.44 4.68
CA VAL A 153 -13.43 -9.36 5.38
C VAL A 153 -12.98 -8.01 4.84
N THR A 154 -13.84 -6.99 4.88
CA THR A 154 -13.47 -5.63 4.47
C THR A 154 -12.52 -5.02 5.51
N LEU A 155 -11.43 -4.40 5.05
CA LEU A 155 -10.51 -3.67 5.91
C LEU A 155 -10.78 -2.17 5.84
N THR A 156 -10.68 -1.49 6.97
CA THR A 156 -10.80 -0.04 7.10
C THR A 156 -9.54 0.57 7.73
N ASP A 157 -9.47 1.89 7.79
CA ASP A 157 -8.35 2.65 8.35
C ASP A 157 -6.98 2.24 7.76
N ILE A 158 -6.97 1.99 6.44
CA ILE A 158 -5.72 1.69 5.72
C ILE A 158 -4.77 2.89 5.83
N THR A 159 -3.60 2.67 6.45
CA THR A 159 -2.56 3.70 6.60
C THR A 159 -1.21 3.16 6.17
N LEU A 160 -0.44 4.00 5.48
CA LEU A 160 0.88 3.64 4.95
C LEU A 160 1.96 4.54 5.55
N ILE A 161 3.04 3.93 6.03
CA ILE A 161 4.23 4.59 6.53
C ILE A 161 5.41 4.19 5.64
N ASP A 162 5.91 5.17 4.89
CA ASP A 162 7.01 4.96 3.96
C ASP A 162 8.38 5.18 4.64
N THR A 163 9.26 4.20 4.49
CA THR A 163 10.65 4.25 4.97
C THR A 163 11.59 4.28 3.77
N PHE A 164 12.14 5.47 3.50
CA PHE A 164 13.04 5.70 2.37
C PHE A 164 14.47 5.99 2.82
N MET A 165 15.44 5.28 2.27
CA MET A 165 16.86 5.36 2.66
C MET A 165 17.78 5.37 1.44
N ASP A 166 19.04 5.79 1.65
CA ASP A 166 20.11 5.42 0.72
C ASP A 166 20.47 3.92 0.89
N ILE A 167 21.25 3.38 -0.04
CA ILE A 167 21.66 1.96 0.01
C ILE A 167 22.50 1.59 1.24
N ASN A 168 23.02 2.59 1.97
CA ASN A 168 23.82 2.40 3.18
C ASN A 168 22.99 2.55 4.47
N GLY A 169 21.66 2.69 4.35
CA GLY A 169 20.73 2.79 5.47
C GLY A 169 20.63 4.18 6.11
N ASN A 170 21.09 5.24 5.43
CA ASN A 170 20.85 6.60 5.91
C ASN A 170 19.47 7.08 5.43
N PRO A 171 18.63 7.64 6.32
CA PRO A 171 17.32 8.13 5.92
C PRO A 171 17.38 9.21 4.84
N LEU A 172 16.53 9.07 3.83
CA LEU A 172 16.24 10.06 2.81
C LEU A 172 14.79 10.51 2.94
N THR A 173 14.35 11.40 2.04
CA THR A 173 12.95 11.83 1.99
C THR A 173 12.48 11.76 0.54
N LEU A 174 11.33 11.14 0.33
CA LEU A 174 10.67 11.13 -0.97
C LEU A 174 10.32 12.56 -1.41
N SER A 175 10.29 12.77 -2.72
CA SER A 175 9.83 14.03 -3.30
C SER A 175 8.32 14.18 -3.19
N THR A 176 7.57 13.09 -3.37
CA THR A 176 6.11 13.04 -3.18
C THR A 176 5.67 11.68 -2.65
N GLY A 177 4.49 11.65 -2.03
CA GLY A 177 3.78 10.44 -1.65
C GLY A 177 4.25 9.79 -0.33
N PRO A 178 3.70 8.61 0.00
CA PRO A 178 2.64 7.89 -0.74
C PRO A 178 1.34 8.70 -0.88
N SER A 179 0.62 8.54 -1.98
CA SER A 179 -0.66 9.21 -2.22
C SER A 179 -1.61 8.28 -2.94
N PHE A 180 -2.85 8.18 -2.48
CA PHE A 180 -3.87 7.31 -3.08
C PHE A 180 -4.20 7.75 -4.50
N ASP A 181 -4.21 6.79 -5.42
CA ASP A 181 -4.59 7.01 -6.82
C ASP A 181 -5.97 6.42 -7.12
N SER A 182 -6.16 5.13 -6.84
CA SER A 182 -7.40 4.39 -7.14
C SER A 182 -7.47 3.05 -6.40
N ALA A 183 -8.68 2.48 -6.31
CA ALA A 183 -8.87 1.08 -5.96
C ALA A 183 -9.68 0.38 -7.08
N ASP A 184 -9.36 -0.88 -7.36
CA ASP A 184 -9.89 -1.58 -8.53
C ASP A 184 -11.36 -2.03 -8.41
N LEU A 185 -11.88 -2.15 -7.19
CA LEU A 185 -13.31 -2.30 -6.90
C LEU A 185 -14.00 -0.97 -6.56
N GLY A 186 -13.25 0.13 -6.52
CA GLY A 186 -13.78 1.50 -6.45
C GLY A 186 -14.03 2.02 -5.04
N SER A 187 -13.47 1.39 -4.01
CA SER A 187 -13.52 1.89 -2.64
C SER A 187 -12.81 3.25 -2.49
N PRO A 188 -13.27 4.11 -1.56
CA PRO A 188 -12.55 5.31 -1.20
C PRO A 188 -11.23 4.99 -0.48
N GLU A 189 -10.30 5.95 -0.46
CA GLU A 189 -9.07 5.86 0.33
C GLU A 189 -9.38 5.50 1.80
N GLY A 190 -8.67 4.51 2.34
CA GLY A 190 -8.85 4.03 3.70
C GLY A 190 -9.80 2.82 3.84
N THR A 191 -10.51 2.43 2.79
CA THR A 191 -11.35 1.22 2.75
C THR A 191 -10.85 0.27 1.68
N LEU A 192 -10.78 -1.03 2.00
CA LEU A 192 -10.32 -2.07 1.10
C LEU A 192 -11.21 -3.32 1.22
N LEU A 193 -12.08 -3.53 0.23
CA LEU A 193 -12.96 -4.69 0.16
C LEU A 193 -12.14 -5.98 0.00
N ALA A 194 -12.73 -7.12 0.36
CA ALA A 194 -12.11 -8.43 0.16
C ALA A 194 -11.71 -8.64 -1.32
N GLY A 195 -10.43 -8.95 -1.56
CA GLY A 195 -9.85 -9.12 -2.88
C GLY A 195 -9.67 -7.84 -3.70
N GLU A 196 -9.86 -6.65 -3.10
CA GLU A 196 -9.59 -5.36 -3.74
C GLU A 196 -8.10 -5.02 -3.69
N VAL A 197 -7.62 -4.35 -4.73
CA VAL A 197 -6.27 -3.77 -4.79
C VAL A 197 -6.37 -2.25 -4.89
N ALA A 198 -5.84 -1.55 -3.89
CA ALA A 198 -5.62 -0.11 -3.91
C ALA A 198 -4.21 0.22 -4.44
N THR A 199 -4.12 1.24 -5.29
CA THR A 199 -2.88 1.72 -5.89
C THR A 199 -2.53 3.09 -5.32
N TYR A 200 -1.28 3.25 -4.90
CA TYR A 200 -0.69 4.50 -4.43
C TYR A 200 0.56 4.84 -5.24
N SER A 201 0.87 6.13 -5.33
CA SER A 201 2.07 6.62 -6.00
C SER A 201 2.98 7.42 -5.07
N ALA A 202 4.28 7.26 -5.29
CA ALA A 202 5.33 8.07 -4.67
C ALA A 202 6.43 8.38 -5.69
N SER A 203 7.26 9.39 -5.42
CA SER A 203 8.38 9.70 -6.31
C SER A 203 9.59 10.22 -5.56
N PHE A 204 10.77 10.01 -6.15
CA PHE A 204 12.02 10.58 -5.68
C PHE A 204 12.81 11.19 -6.85
N GLN A 205 13.14 12.47 -6.74
CA GLN A 205 14.12 13.10 -7.62
C GLN A 205 15.53 12.69 -7.22
N ILE A 206 16.28 12.10 -8.14
CA ILE A 206 17.62 11.59 -7.92
C ILE A 206 18.57 12.74 -7.56
N THR A 207 19.21 12.64 -6.39
CA THR A 207 20.21 13.60 -5.90
C THR A 207 21.63 13.14 -6.17
N GLU A 208 22.60 14.06 -6.12
CA GLU A 208 24.02 13.71 -6.22
C GLU A 208 24.43 12.75 -5.10
N GLU A 209 23.92 12.94 -3.88
CA GLU A 209 24.22 12.08 -2.74
C GLU A 209 23.74 10.64 -2.96
N ALA A 210 22.51 10.44 -3.45
CA ALA A 210 21.99 9.10 -3.73
C ALA A 210 22.83 8.37 -4.79
N VAL A 211 23.29 9.09 -5.81
CA VAL A 211 24.19 8.59 -6.86
C VAL A 211 25.58 8.24 -6.30
N ILE A 212 26.13 9.08 -5.40
CA ILE A 212 27.42 8.82 -4.75
C ILE A 212 27.36 7.58 -3.85
N GLN A 213 26.23 7.38 -3.14
CA GLN A 213 26.03 6.20 -2.30
C GLN A 213 25.78 4.92 -3.10
N GLY A 214 25.41 5.05 -4.37
CA GLY A 214 25.25 3.94 -5.31
C GLY A 214 23.81 3.45 -5.45
N GLY A 215 22.83 4.09 -4.83
CA GLY A 215 21.43 3.68 -4.90
C GLY A 215 20.58 4.15 -3.74
N VAL A 216 19.31 3.79 -3.82
CA VAL A 216 18.29 4.02 -2.78
C VAL A 216 17.53 2.73 -2.49
N SER A 217 16.92 2.70 -1.31
CA SER A 217 16.11 1.59 -0.80
C SER A 217 14.79 2.15 -0.29
N ASN A 218 13.69 1.51 -0.65
CA ASN A 218 12.36 1.98 -0.31
C ASN A 218 11.46 0.84 0.18
N SER A 219 10.75 1.03 1.28
CA SER A 219 9.80 0.05 1.83
C SER A 219 8.62 0.77 2.48
N VAL A 220 7.44 0.16 2.44
CA VAL A 220 6.21 0.67 3.03
C VAL A 220 5.73 -0.29 4.10
N PHE A 221 5.43 0.25 5.27
CA PHE A 221 4.68 -0.47 6.29
C PHE A 221 3.21 -0.05 6.23
N GLY A 222 2.31 -1.01 6.07
CA GLY A 222 0.87 -0.77 6.05
C GLY A 222 0.18 -1.30 7.30
N LEU A 223 -0.89 -0.61 7.70
CA LEU A 223 -1.84 -1.06 8.70
C LEU A 223 -3.24 -1.03 8.11
N GLY A 224 -4.11 -1.88 8.65
CA GLY A 224 -5.54 -1.92 8.37
C GLY A 224 -6.28 -2.56 9.54
N VAL A 225 -7.58 -2.28 9.64
CA VAL A 225 -8.43 -2.71 10.75
C VAL A 225 -9.55 -3.57 10.18
N ALA A 226 -9.71 -4.78 10.71
CA ALA A 226 -10.82 -5.67 10.37
C ALA A 226 -12.11 -5.29 11.13
N PRO A 227 -13.28 -5.78 10.72
CA PRO A 227 -14.56 -5.42 11.36
C PRO A 227 -14.65 -5.85 12.83
N ASN A 228 -13.87 -6.86 13.23
CA ASN A 228 -13.72 -7.30 14.61
C ASN A 228 -12.67 -6.52 15.43
N PHE A 229 -12.23 -5.38 14.92
CA PHE A 229 -11.17 -4.51 15.48
C PHE A 229 -9.76 -5.11 15.51
N ASP A 230 -9.52 -6.28 14.90
CA ASP A 230 -8.16 -6.78 14.72
C ASP A 230 -7.37 -5.84 13.82
N VAL A 231 -6.16 -5.51 14.24
CA VAL A 231 -5.21 -4.73 13.44
C VAL A 231 -4.34 -5.71 12.67
N ILE A 232 -4.37 -5.62 11.35
CA ILE A 232 -3.44 -6.32 10.46
C ILE A 232 -2.31 -5.38 10.03
N GLU A 233 -1.18 -5.96 9.73
CA GLU A 233 0.02 -5.23 9.33
C GLU A 233 0.74 -5.99 8.22
N ASP A 234 1.42 -5.24 7.36
CA ASP A 234 2.25 -5.81 6.30
C ASP A 234 3.43 -4.88 5.97
N VAL A 235 4.53 -5.46 5.50
CA VAL A 235 5.71 -4.73 5.01
C VAL A 235 5.90 -5.07 3.54
N SER A 236 5.98 -4.04 2.70
CA SER A 236 6.02 -4.23 1.27
C SER A 236 7.19 -5.08 0.78
N ASP A 237 6.94 -5.86 -0.26
CA ASP A 237 7.95 -6.49 -1.13
C ASP A 237 8.29 -5.64 -2.37
N ASP A 238 9.27 -6.10 -3.16
CA ASP A 238 9.65 -5.46 -4.43
C ASP A 238 8.99 -6.09 -5.69
N GLY A 239 8.22 -7.15 -5.52
CA GLY A 239 7.53 -7.90 -6.57
C GLY A 239 8.43 -8.87 -7.37
N ASP A 240 9.69 -9.11 -6.96
CA ASP A 240 10.60 -10.11 -7.56
C ASP A 240 10.88 -11.30 -6.63
N ASP A 241 9.99 -12.32 -6.67
CA ASP A 241 10.13 -13.59 -5.94
C ASP A 241 11.41 -14.41 -6.24
N PHE A 242 12.28 -13.98 -7.15
CA PHE A 242 13.49 -14.71 -7.56
C PHE A 242 14.78 -14.19 -6.96
N ASP A 243 14.75 -13.06 -6.24
CA ASP A 243 15.96 -12.37 -5.79
C ASP A 243 16.51 -12.87 -4.43
N GLY A 244 15.71 -13.65 -3.70
CA GLY A 244 16.10 -14.30 -2.45
C GLY A 244 15.12 -14.13 -1.29
N ASN A 245 14.11 -13.27 -1.43
CA ASN A 245 12.94 -13.19 -0.56
C ASN A 245 11.65 -13.36 -1.39
N THR A 246 10.56 -13.73 -0.73
CA THR A 246 9.24 -13.91 -1.35
C THR A 246 8.11 -13.38 -0.48
N GLU A 247 8.45 -12.67 0.61
CA GLU A 247 7.49 -12.09 1.55
C GLU A 247 7.81 -10.61 1.73
N ASP A 248 8.85 -10.22 2.49
CA ASP A 248 9.04 -8.77 2.79
C ASP A 248 10.47 -8.27 2.47
N ASP A 249 10.65 -7.46 1.43
CA ASP A 249 11.92 -6.81 1.13
C ASP A 249 11.81 -5.42 0.49
N PRO A 250 12.82 -4.55 0.72
CA PRO A 250 12.76 -3.20 0.17
C PRO A 250 13.04 -3.18 -1.32
N THR A 251 12.27 -2.38 -2.06
CA THR A 251 12.57 -2.03 -3.45
C THR A 251 13.92 -1.32 -3.54
N ILE A 252 14.91 -1.97 -4.15
CA ILE A 252 16.24 -1.40 -4.38
C ILE A 252 16.31 -0.76 -5.76
N THR A 253 16.79 0.47 -5.83
CA THR A 253 17.17 1.11 -7.10
C THR A 253 18.64 1.48 -7.08
N ASP A 254 19.44 0.74 -7.86
CA ASP A 254 20.85 1.03 -8.07
C ASP A 254 21.04 2.31 -8.88
N LEU A 255 21.88 3.22 -8.38
CA LEU A 255 22.18 4.50 -9.01
C LEU A 255 23.68 4.68 -9.21
N GLY A 256 24.05 5.58 -10.13
CA GLY A 256 25.45 5.93 -10.33
C GLY A 256 26.31 4.84 -10.96
N CYS A 257 25.71 3.78 -11.52
CA CYS A 257 26.40 2.84 -12.39
C CYS A 257 27.04 3.59 -13.57
N LEU A 258 28.32 3.32 -13.85
CA LEU A 258 29.14 4.04 -14.84
C LEU A 258 29.37 5.53 -14.54
N LEU A 259 29.15 5.99 -13.30
CA LEU A 259 29.64 7.29 -12.86
C LEU A 259 31.17 7.27 -12.88
N VAL A 260 31.76 8.21 -13.62
CA VAL A 260 33.21 8.41 -13.67
C VAL A 260 33.57 9.53 -12.68
N PHE A 261 34.34 9.20 -11.65
CA PHE A 261 34.90 10.22 -10.75
C PHE A 261 36.00 10.98 -11.47
N ASN A 262 35.64 12.16 -11.99
CA ASN A 262 36.47 12.93 -12.91
C ASN A 262 37.68 13.61 -12.23
N GLU A 263 37.96 13.39 -10.95
CA GLU A 263 39.14 13.91 -10.26
C GLU A 263 39.72 12.85 -9.33
N PHE A 264 41.03 12.66 -9.40
CA PHE A 264 41.76 11.72 -8.53
C PHE A 264 43.20 12.20 -8.31
N SER A 265 43.81 11.74 -7.21
CA SER A 265 45.11 12.19 -6.69
C SER A 265 46.08 11.02 -6.50
N PRO A 266 46.73 10.52 -7.57
CA PRO A 266 47.69 9.41 -7.49
C PRO A 266 49.00 9.84 -6.81
N ASN A 267 48.98 9.99 -5.49
CA ASN A 267 50.08 10.42 -4.64
C ASN A 267 50.56 9.30 -3.68
N GLY A 268 49.85 8.17 -3.62
CA GLY A 268 50.17 6.99 -2.83
C GLY A 268 49.78 7.11 -1.35
N ASP A 269 48.88 8.01 -0.99
CA ASP A 269 48.36 8.15 0.37
C ASP A 269 47.19 7.19 0.69
N GLY A 270 46.71 6.44 -0.31
CA GLY A 270 45.62 5.48 -0.21
C GLY A 270 44.23 6.09 -0.45
N VAL A 271 44.12 7.39 -0.72
CA VAL A 271 42.86 8.11 -0.94
C VAL A 271 42.81 8.62 -2.38
N ASN A 272 41.78 8.24 -3.13
CA ASN A 272 41.56 8.66 -4.51
C ASN A 272 42.79 8.45 -5.42
N ASP A 273 43.58 7.39 -5.19
CA ASP A 273 44.80 7.11 -5.96
C ASP A 273 44.51 6.58 -7.38
N TYR A 274 43.28 6.15 -7.65
CA TYR A 274 42.86 5.50 -8.88
C TYR A 274 41.64 6.20 -9.48
N LEU A 275 41.53 6.16 -10.81
CA LEU A 275 40.30 6.51 -11.50
C LEU A 275 39.25 5.43 -11.24
N VAL A 276 38.20 5.79 -10.53
CA VAL A 276 37.09 4.88 -10.22
C VAL A 276 35.92 5.17 -11.17
N ILE A 277 35.40 4.10 -11.75
CA ILE A 277 34.16 4.06 -12.50
C ILE A 277 33.25 3.06 -11.79
N ASN A 278 32.10 3.53 -11.30
CA ASN A 278 31.18 2.68 -10.57
C ASN A 278 30.64 1.54 -11.46
N CYS A 279 30.54 0.34 -10.89
CA CYS A 279 29.97 -0.85 -11.53
C CYS A 279 30.66 -1.30 -12.83
N ILE A 280 31.88 -0.83 -13.12
CA ILE A 280 32.59 -1.19 -14.35
C ILE A 280 32.86 -2.69 -14.49
N GLN A 281 32.88 -3.43 -13.37
CA GLN A 281 32.99 -4.88 -13.32
C GLN A 281 31.87 -5.62 -14.06
N ASN A 282 30.68 -5.00 -14.18
CA ASN A 282 29.53 -5.60 -14.88
C ASN A 282 29.71 -5.60 -16.40
N TYR A 283 30.73 -4.88 -16.90
CA TYR A 283 31.06 -4.73 -18.30
C TYR A 283 32.45 -5.31 -18.58
N PRO A 284 32.67 -6.64 -18.51
CA PRO A 284 34.00 -7.24 -18.60
C PRO A 284 34.69 -7.00 -19.96
N ASP A 285 33.92 -6.73 -21.01
CA ASP A 285 34.41 -6.45 -22.37
C ASP A 285 34.64 -4.95 -22.64
N ASN A 286 34.49 -4.09 -21.63
CA ASN A 286 34.68 -2.65 -21.76
C ASN A 286 36.07 -2.28 -22.30
N LYS A 287 36.20 -1.08 -22.85
CA LYS A 287 37.46 -0.48 -23.28
C LYS A 287 37.53 0.96 -22.81
N LEU A 288 38.49 1.26 -21.95
CA LEU A 288 38.82 2.61 -21.52
C LEU A 288 40.04 3.13 -22.29
N GLU A 289 39.90 4.30 -22.89
CA GLU A 289 40.98 5.07 -23.50
C GLU A 289 41.05 6.45 -22.85
N ILE A 290 42.25 6.90 -22.49
CA ILE A 290 42.50 8.23 -21.93
C ILE A 290 43.48 8.97 -22.83
N TYR A 291 43.15 10.21 -23.12
CA TYR A 291 43.82 11.11 -24.05
C TYR A 291 44.35 12.33 -23.31
N ASN A 292 45.54 12.78 -23.69
CA ASN A 292 46.01 14.11 -23.28
C ASN A 292 45.33 15.22 -24.09
N ARG A 293 45.53 16.47 -23.69
CA ARG A 293 44.98 17.67 -24.38
C ARG A 293 45.36 17.82 -25.86
N TRP A 294 46.32 17.05 -26.36
CA TRP A 294 46.74 17.05 -27.76
C TRP A 294 46.16 15.87 -28.56
N GLY A 295 45.27 15.07 -27.96
CA GLY A 295 44.62 13.93 -28.61
C GLY A 295 45.49 12.68 -28.70
N ASN A 296 46.61 12.60 -27.95
CA ASN A 296 47.40 11.37 -27.89
C ASN A 296 46.87 10.47 -26.78
N ILE A 297 46.72 9.18 -27.08
CA ILE A 297 46.39 8.15 -26.08
C ILE A 297 47.55 8.03 -25.10
N VAL A 298 47.24 8.25 -23.82
CA VAL A 298 48.14 8.06 -22.68
C VAL A 298 47.82 6.78 -21.92
N TYR A 299 46.58 6.33 -21.94
CA TYR A 299 46.19 5.06 -21.34
C TYR A 299 45.17 4.35 -22.23
N GLU A 300 45.32 3.03 -22.38
CA GLU A 300 44.36 2.17 -23.06
C GLU A 300 44.28 0.84 -22.32
N LYS A 301 43.06 0.38 -22.05
CA LYS A 301 42.80 -0.91 -21.40
C LYS A 301 41.49 -1.50 -21.90
N ARG A 302 41.50 -2.80 -22.17
CA ARG A 302 40.29 -3.63 -22.32
C ARG A 302 40.03 -4.37 -21.01
N GLY A 303 38.76 -4.53 -20.65
CA GLY A 303 38.31 -5.02 -19.36
C GLY A 303 38.88 -4.16 -18.24
N TYR A 304 38.66 -2.85 -18.30
CA TYR A 304 39.06 -1.94 -17.23
C TYR A 304 38.31 -2.28 -15.93
N PHE A 305 39.03 -2.26 -14.82
CA PHE A 305 38.56 -2.66 -13.49
C PHE A 305 39.13 -1.72 -12.40
N ASN A 306 39.07 -0.40 -12.66
CA ASN A 306 39.49 0.64 -11.71
C ASN A 306 40.99 0.61 -11.33
N GLU A 307 41.88 0.22 -12.25
CA GLU A 307 43.31 0.09 -11.97
C GLU A 307 44.17 1.29 -12.42
N PHE A 308 43.58 2.32 -13.05
CA PHE A 308 44.37 3.43 -13.57
C PHE A 308 44.78 4.40 -12.46
N ASN A 309 46.09 4.44 -12.18
CA ASN A 309 46.71 5.26 -11.15
C ASN A 309 47.51 6.46 -11.72
N GLY A 310 47.15 6.94 -12.91
CA GLY A 310 47.86 8.05 -13.55
C GLY A 310 49.19 7.66 -14.22
N ILE A 311 49.54 6.38 -14.32
CA ILE A 311 50.70 5.91 -15.09
C ILE A 311 50.29 5.59 -16.53
N SER A 312 51.05 6.13 -17.49
CA SER A 312 50.78 5.98 -18.92
C SER A 312 51.20 4.60 -19.43
N ASN A 313 50.34 3.90 -20.18
CA ASN A 313 50.70 2.71 -20.96
C ASN A 313 50.59 2.92 -22.49
N GLY A 314 50.34 4.16 -22.92
CA GLY A 314 50.20 4.54 -24.33
C GLY A 314 51.49 4.43 -25.16
N ARG A 315 51.34 4.42 -26.50
CA ARG A 315 52.41 4.14 -27.48
C ARG A 315 53.60 5.13 -27.50
N SER A 316 53.48 6.29 -26.87
CA SER A 316 54.47 7.38 -26.92
C SER A 316 55.32 7.52 -25.65
N VAL A 317 55.34 6.50 -24.80
CA VAL A 317 56.03 6.53 -23.52
C VAL A 317 57.51 6.16 -23.71
N LEU A 318 58.43 7.11 -23.46
CA LEU A 318 59.88 6.84 -23.42
C LEU A 318 60.30 6.07 -22.15
N ASN A 319 59.52 6.17 -21.07
CA ASN A 319 59.76 5.52 -19.77
C ASN A 319 58.47 4.92 -19.21
N LEU A 320 58.38 3.59 -19.16
CA LEU A 320 57.17 2.83 -18.82
C LEU A 320 56.56 3.15 -17.43
N ASP A 321 57.34 3.80 -16.56
CA ASP A 321 56.98 4.13 -15.17
C ASP A 321 56.75 5.64 -14.95
N GLU A 322 56.66 6.44 -16.01
CA GLU A 322 56.47 7.90 -15.89
C GLU A 322 55.02 8.24 -15.57
N GLN A 323 54.79 8.75 -14.36
CA GLN A 323 53.48 9.25 -13.97
C GLN A 323 53.11 10.48 -14.82
N LEU A 324 51.86 10.52 -15.28
CA LEU A 324 51.35 11.61 -16.10
C LEU A 324 51.40 12.95 -15.36
N PRO A 325 51.70 14.07 -16.05
CA PRO A 325 51.67 15.39 -15.44
C PRO A 325 50.28 15.75 -14.89
N VAL A 326 50.25 16.58 -13.84
CA VAL A 326 49.03 17.21 -13.32
C VAL A 326 48.34 17.99 -14.44
N GLY A 327 47.02 17.81 -14.56
CA GLY A 327 46.21 18.50 -15.56
C GLY A 327 44.99 17.71 -16.01
N THR A 328 44.27 18.29 -16.95
CA THR A 328 43.06 17.70 -17.55
C THR A 328 43.40 16.75 -18.69
N TYR A 329 42.76 15.59 -18.66
CA TYR A 329 42.77 14.55 -19.68
C TYR A 329 41.32 14.27 -20.11
N TYR A 330 41.16 13.53 -21.20
CA TYR A 330 39.85 13.17 -21.74
C TYR A 330 39.73 11.66 -21.83
N TYR A 331 38.57 11.10 -21.54
CA TYR A 331 38.36 9.66 -21.66
C TYR A 331 37.33 9.33 -22.73
N VAL A 332 37.46 8.14 -23.29
CA VAL A 332 36.46 7.44 -24.09
C VAL A 332 36.29 6.06 -23.47
N LEU A 333 35.09 5.76 -23.02
CA LEU A 333 34.70 4.49 -22.41
C LEU A 333 33.67 3.81 -23.30
N ASP A 334 34.09 2.76 -23.98
CA ASP A 334 33.22 1.84 -24.71
C ASP A 334 32.86 0.68 -23.78
N LEU A 335 31.58 0.38 -23.59
CA LEU A 335 31.13 -0.67 -22.69
C LEU A 335 31.21 -2.08 -23.31
N GLY A 336 31.44 -2.17 -24.62
CA GLY A 336 31.46 -3.45 -25.34
C GLY A 336 30.08 -4.05 -25.58
N ASP A 337 29.00 -3.34 -25.24
CA ASP A 337 27.60 -3.73 -25.41
C ASP A 337 27.00 -3.28 -26.76
N GLY A 338 27.76 -2.50 -27.54
CA GLY A 338 27.35 -1.95 -28.83
C GLY A 338 26.69 -0.57 -28.76
N ASN A 339 26.52 0.01 -27.57
CA ASN A 339 26.06 1.39 -27.39
C ASN A 339 27.15 2.41 -27.74
N GLU A 340 26.77 3.68 -27.88
CA GLU A 340 27.75 4.75 -28.12
C GLU A 340 28.71 4.91 -26.94
N PRO A 341 30.03 5.06 -27.18
CA PRO A 341 31.00 5.24 -26.10
C PRO A 341 30.73 6.50 -25.27
N LYS A 342 30.82 6.37 -23.94
CA LYS A 342 30.77 7.50 -23.01
C LYS A 342 32.07 8.29 -23.10
N VAL A 343 31.97 9.62 -23.17
CA VAL A 343 33.15 10.50 -23.26
C VAL A 343 33.10 11.58 -22.20
N GLY A 344 34.25 12.00 -21.70
CA GLY A 344 34.33 13.03 -20.69
C GLY A 344 35.76 13.49 -20.42
N TRP A 345 35.95 14.19 -19.32
CA TRP A 345 37.25 14.65 -18.88
C TRP A 345 37.57 14.09 -17.49
N ILE A 346 38.87 13.94 -17.21
CA ILE A 346 39.37 13.64 -15.87
C ILE A 346 40.48 14.63 -15.52
N TYR A 347 40.63 14.97 -14.26
CA TYR A 347 41.67 15.83 -13.74
C TYR A 347 42.57 15.02 -12.81
N ILE A 348 43.87 15.02 -13.13
CA ILE A 348 44.88 14.39 -12.28
C ILE A 348 45.48 15.48 -11.41
N ASN A 349 45.36 15.32 -10.09
CA ASN A 349 45.97 16.18 -9.09
C ASN A 349 47.03 15.42 -8.28
N ARG A 350 47.83 16.09 -7.44
CA ARG A 350 48.78 15.45 -6.52
C ARG A 350 48.94 16.22 -5.22
#